data_AF-A0A3M0XE50-F1
#
_entry.id   AF-A0A3M0XE50-F1
#
_cell.length_a   1.000
_cell.length_b   1.000
_cell.length_c   1.000
_cell.angle_alpha   90.00
_cell.angle_beta   90.00
_cell.angle_gamma   90.00
#
_symmetry.space_group_name_H-M   'P 1'
#
loop_
_entity.id
_entity.type
_entity.pdbx_description
1 polymer ?
#
loop_
_entity_poly.entity_id
_entity_poly.type
_entity_poly.pdbx_seq_one_letter_code
_entity_poly.pdbx_strand_id
1 'polypeptide(L)' 'MKIAVASDEKTHLTDFVVEELHRRGHETILFGPLKGEDLPWTLV' A
#
# COMPACT_ATOMS: atom_id res chain seq x y z
N MET A 1 5.68 9.66 10.79
CA MET A 1 6.71 8.68 10.36
C MET A 1 6.48 8.37 8.88
N LYS A 2 7.51 7.95 8.15
CA LYS A 2 7.39 7.54 6.75
C LYS A 2 7.34 6.01 6.66
N ILE A 3 6.30 5.46 6.05
CA ILE A 3 5.98 4.03 6.06
C ILE A 3 5.88 3.52 4.62
N ALA A 4 6.63 2.47 4.30
CA ALA A 4 6.46 1.72 3.05
C ALA A 4 5.29 0.74 3.18
N VAL A 5 4.35 0.77 2.22
CA VAL A 5 3.17 -0.10 2.20
C VAL A 5 3.07 -0.80 0.84
N ALA A 6 2.90 -2.11 0.86
CA ALA A 6 2.74 -2.94 -0.32
C ALA A 6 1.71 -4.05 -0.04
N SER A 7 1.04 -4.52 -1.08
CA SER A 7 0.18 -5.70 -1.07
C SER A 7 0.24 -6.35 -2.45
N ASP A 8 -0.07 -7.63 -2.51
CA ASP A 8 -0.31 -8.40 -3.74
C ASP A 8 -1.53 -7.93 -4.55
N GLU A 9 -2.49 -7.24 -3.93
CA GLU A 9 -3.67 -6.67 -4.60
C GLU A 9 -4.08 -5.32 -4.02
N LYS A 10 -4.74 -4.48 -4.83
CA LYS A 10 -5.45 -3.29 -4.37
C LYS A 10 -6.90 -3.66 -4.05
N THR A 11 -7.25 -3.57 -2.78
CA THR A 11 -8.59 -3.89 -2.26
C THR A 11 -9.11 -2.78 -1.35
N HIS A 12 -10.40 -2.83 -1.00
CA HIS A 12 -11.00 -1.92 -0.02
C HIS A 12 -10.27 -1.93 1.33
N LEU A 13 -9.71 -3.07 1.76
CA LEU A 13 -8.93 -3.14 2.99
C LEU A 13 -7.64 -2.33 2.87
N THR A 14 -6.94 -2.45 1.73
CA THR A 14 -5.67 -1.73 1.54
C THR A 14 -5.90 -0.22 1.43
N ASP A 15 -7.00 0.22 0.83
CA ASP A 15 -7.38 1.63 0.81
C ASP A 15 -7.66 2.14 2.24
N PHE A 16 -8.43 1.39 3.04
CA PHE A 16 -8.69 1.73 4.44
C PHE A 16 -7.39 1.84 5.26
N VAL A 17 -6.46 0.89 5.12
CA VAL A 17 -5.18 0.93 5.86
C VAL A 17 -4.37 2.16 5.48
N VAL A 18 -4.26 2.49 4.18
CA VAL A 18 -3.52 3.68 3.73
C VAL A 18 -4.17 4.97 4.25
N GLU A 19 -5.50 5.07 4.19
CA GLU A 19 -6.25 6.20 4.74
C GLU A 19 -6.07 6.33 6.26
N GLU A 20 -6.11 5.22 6.99
CA GLU A 20 -5.92 5.21 8.44
C GLU A 20 -4.49 5.62 8.84
N LEU A 21 -3.48 5.21 8.07
CA LEU A 21 -2.10 5.65 8.28
C LEU A 21 -1.96 7.17 8.05
N HIS A 22 -2.58 7.71 6.99
CA HIS A 22 -2.62 9.15 6.78
C HIS A 22 -3.35 9.88 7.91
N ARG A 23 -4.50 9.36 8.37
CA ARG A 23 -5.29 9.92 9.48
C ARG A 23 -4.49 9.98 10.79
N ARG A 24 -3.55 9.06 11.00
CA ARG A 24 -2.63 9.03 12.14
C ARG A 24 -1.38 9.92 11.98
N GLY A 25 -1.28 10.66 10.88
CA GLY A 25 -0.15 11.55 10.61
C GLY A 25 1.10 10.83 10.13
N HIS A 26 0.94 9.69 9.45
CA HIS A 26 2.02 9.00 8.77
C HIS A 26 2.03 9.35 7.28
N GLU A 27 3.23 9.50 6.72
CA GLU A 27 3.44 9.59 5.28
C GLU A 27 3.58 8.15 4.74
N THR A 28 2.86 7.82 3.67
CA THR A 28 2.96 6.49 3.04
C THR A 28 3.73 6.54 1.72
N ILE A 29 4.52 5.50 1.45
CA ILE A 29 5.11 5.21 0.14
C ILE A 29 4.49 3.90 -0.34
N LEU A 30 3.79 3.92 -1.47
CA LEU A 30 3.09 2.76 -2.01
C LEU A 30 3.96 2.02 -3.04
N PHE A 31 3.86 0.69 -3.04
CA PHE A 31 4.54 -0.19 -3.99
C PHE A 31 3.58 -1.18 -4.64
N GLY A 32 3.93 -1.63 -5.85
CA GLY A 32 3.20 -2.69 -6.54
C GLY A 32 1.75 -2.30 -6.85
N PRO A 33 0.79 -3.23 -6.67
CA PRO A 33 -0.63 -3.03 -6.91
C PRO A 33 -1.23 -1.78 -6.27
N LEU A 34 -0.75 -1.38 -5.08
CA LEU A 34 -1.22 -0.17 -4.40
C LEU A 34 -0.85 1.12 -5.15
N LYS A 35 0.18 1.06 -5.99
CA LYS A 35 0.63 2.14 -6.89
C LYS A 35 0.09 1.97 -8.32
N GLY A 36 -0.78 0.98 -8.56
CA GLY A 36 -1.32 0.66 -9.88
C GLY A 36 -0.35 -0.13 -10.76
N GLU A 37 0.67 -0.74 -10.16
CA GLU A 37 1.64 -1.59 -10.87
C GLU A 37 1.19 -3.04 -10.80
N ASP A 38 1.20 -3.74 -11.94
CA ASP A 38 0.95 -5.18 -12.00
C ASP A 38 2.22 -5.93 -11.58
N LEU A 39 2.38 -6.12 -10.27
CA LEU A 39 3.55 -6.76 -9.66
C LEU A 39 3.12 -7.95 -8.81
N PRO A 40 3.54 -9.19 -9.12
CA PRO A 40 3.22 -10.36 -8.33
C PRO A 40 3.93 -10.31 -6.96
N TRP A 41 3.34 -10.97 -5.97
CA TRP A 41 3.87 -11.03 -4.60
C TRP A 41 5.31 -11.57 -4.51
N THR A 42 5.64 -12.55 -5.35
CA THR A 42 6.99 -13.11 -5.48
C THR A 42 7.37 -13.25 -6.94
N LEU A 43 8.62 -12.96 -7.25
CA LEU A 43 9.24 -13.39 -8.51
C LEU A 43 9.68 -14.85 -8.30
N VAL A 44 9.02 -15.78 -8.97
CA VAL A 44 9.43 -17.19 -9.03
C VAL A 44 10.60 -17.38 -10.00
#